data_AF-A0A2E5F672-F1
#
_entry.id   AF-A0A2E5F672-F1
#
_cell.length_a   1.000
_cell.length_b   1.000
_cell.length_c   1.000
_cell.angle_alpha   90.00
_cell.angle_beta   90.00
_cell.angle_gamma   90.00
#
_symmetry.space_group_name_H-M   'P 1'
#
loop_
_entity.id
_entity.type
_entity.pdbx_description
1 polymer ?
#
loop_
_entity_poly.entity_id
_entity_poly.type
_entity_poly.pdbx_seq_one_letter_code
_entity_poly.pdbx_strand_id
1 'polypeptide(L)'
;MVLHGAHLSGISVGRVIAILAFIAVSAYLDVVHVSADHISKKESRVYLEEIDREYKDGTLSAEDYKAKLQWLEDHDAKLGEGSDVKKDVRSVSWAILSTLISIIVVGAFFAMRIRLRNRSHEQTQLLGGKKMGMAERLRDKNRDTLTQSLNAIGIQATMLDRGRAEEKIREKTMGIFGSSLGIIQVDGDRIPWINVVRLRRQDKNGPAKYRAVFGIPDPTLPVGHHPLEIKTVRKKSFPLFGKVIDVHWEARDALAPLVNVFSQDEAIINFVKDVGDIAVHTHPRQFQGWTVEVTTLHKVFTPVVFDQWQVIHKIAEYVIASPRD
;
A
#
# COMPACT_ATOMS: atom_id res chain seq x y z
N MET A 1 38.76 46.98 -43.55
CA MET A 1 38.24 46.80 -42.17
C MET A 1 37.42 45.49 -42.19
N VAL A 2 38.04 44.38 -41.82
CA VAL A 2 37.47 43.03 -41.95
C VAL A 2 36.82 42.64 -40.61
N LEU A 3 35.49 42.54 -40.59
CA LEU A 3 34.73 42.04 -39.45
C LEU A 3 34.89 40.51 -39.37
N HIS A 4 35.52 40.04 -38.29
CA HIS A 4 35.51 38.62 -37.91
C HIS A 4 34.10 38.22 -37.46
N GLY A 5 33.50 37.27 -38.16
CA GLY A 5 32.28 36.60 -37.72
C GLY A 5 32.57 35.66 -36.55
N ALA A 6 31.96 35.94 -35.40
CA ALA A 6 31.96 35.04 -34.26
C ALA A 6 31.02 33.85 -34.54
N HIS A 7 31.59 32.64 -34.59
CA HIS A 7 30.84 31.39 -34.61
C HIS A 7 30.25 31.13 -33.22
N LEU A 8 28.93 31.33 -33.06
CA LEU A 8 28.19 30.85 -31.90
C LEU A 8 27.95 29.35 -32.05
N SER A 9 28.53 28.58 -31.12
CA SER A 9 28.48 27.13 -31.04
C SER A 9 27.04 26.61 -30.93
N GLY A 10 26.66 25.72 -31.85
CA GLY A 10 25.37 25.03 -31.84
C GLY A 10 25.25 24.08 -30.65
N ILE A 11 24.51 24.50 -29.62
CA ILE A 11 24.03 23.59 -28.59
C ILE A 11 22.90 22.78 -29.23
N SER A 12 23.12 21.47 -29.43
CA SER A 12 22.10 20.59 -30.01
C SER A 12 20.82 20.63 -29.15
N VAL A 13 19.67 20.72 -29.79
CA VAL A 13 18.33 20.78 -29.14
C VAL A 13 18.17 19.68 -28.07
N GLY A 14 18.73 18.49 -28.28
CA GLY A 14 18.70 17.40 -27.30
C GLY A 14 19.40 17.70 -25.96
N ARG A 15 20.47 18.50 -25.96
CA ARG A 15 21.17 18.91 -24.72
C ARG A 15 20.36 19.93 -23.94
N VAL A 16 19.67 20.84 -24.61
CA VAL A 16 18.76 21.82 -23.96
C VAL A 16 17.60 21.08 -23.29
N ILE A 17 17.01 20.09 -23.97
CA ILE A 17 15.93 19.27 -23.41
C ILE A 17 16.40 18.47 -22.19
N ALA A 18 17.59 17.87 -22.24
CA ALA A 18 18.13 17.10 -21.12
C ALA A 18 18.40 17.98 -19.88
N ILE A 19 18.94 19.18 -20.09
CA ILE A 19 19.20 20.14 -19.00
C ILE A 19 17.88 20.60 -18.36
N LEU A 20 16.87 20.93 -19.17
CA LEU A 20 15.55 21.32 -18.66
C LEU A 20 14.85 20.18 -17.93
N ALA A 21 14.96 18.94 -18.41
CA ALA A 21 14.43 17.77 -17.73
C ALA A 21 15.12 17.53 -16.38
N PHE A 22 16.45 17.68 -16.32
CA PHE A 22 17.20 17.55 -15.07
C PHE A 22 16.82 18.64 -14.05
N ILE A 23 16.69 19.89 -14.48
CA ILE A 23 16.23 20.99 -13.61
C ILE A 23 14.81 20.74 -13.10
N ALA A 24 13.91 20.26 -13.97
CA ALA A 24 12.54 19.93 -13.57
C ALA A 24 12.47 18.76 -12.58
N VAL A 25 13.30 17.72 -12.76
CA VAL A 25 13.37 16.59 -11.83
C VAL A 25 13.98 17.01 -10.49
N SER A 26 15.04 17.81 -10.48
CA SER A 26 15.63 18.34 -9.24
C SER A 26 14.66 19.26 -8.49
N ALA A 27 13.99 20.17 -9.19
CA ALA A 27 12.96 21.01 -8.58
C ALA A 27 11.76 20.20 -8.07
N TYR A 28 11.38 19.12 -8.78
CA TYR A 28 10.35 18.19 -8.31
C TYR A 28 10.78 17.43 -7.06
N LEU A 29 12.03 16.96 -7.00
CA LEU A 29 12.59 16.25 -5.83
C LEU A 29 12.69 17.17 -4.61
N ASP A 30 13.10 18.43 -4.79
CA ASP A 30 13.12 19.43 -3.72
C ASP A 30 11.70 19.77 -3.22
N VAL A 31 10.72 19.85 -4.13
CA VAL A 31 9.30 20.04 -3.78
C VAL A 31 8.72 18.81 -3.07
N VAL A 32 9.12 17.59 -3.45
CA VAL A 32 8.72 16.36 -2.75
C VAL A 32 9.36 16.29 -1.36
N HIS A 33 10.59 16.76 -1.19
CA HIS A 33 11.22 16.89 0.13
C HIS A 33 10.49 17.88 1.03
N VAL A 34 10.02 19.01 0.49
CA VAL A 34 9.21 20.00 1.24
C VAL A 34 7.76 19.54 1.46
N SER A 35 7.22 18.68 0.59
CA SER A 35 5.89 18.10 0.75
C SER A 35 5.85 16.93 1.75
N ALA A 36 7.00 16.35 2.10
CA ALA A 36 7.09 15.26 3.08
C ALA A 36 6.77 15.73 4.52
N ASP A 37 6.87 17.04 4.79
CA ASP A 37 6.59 17.64 6.09
C ASP A 37 5.14 18.17 6.23
N HIS A 38 4.26 17.92 5.25
CA HIS A 38 2.88 18.43 5.31
C HIS A 38 1.86 17.34 5.55
N ILE A 39 1.61 17.08 6.82
CA ILE A 39 0.51 16.24 7.28
C ILE A 39 -0.78 17.06 7.21
N SER A 40 -1.79 16.52 6.54
CA SER A 40 -3.09 17.17 6.52
C SER A 40 -3.78 17.06 7.88
N LYS A 41 -4.60 18.07 8.25
CA LYS A 41 -5.44 18.01 9.48
C LYS A 41 -6.24 16.71 9.62
N LYS A 42 -6.61 16.10 8.49
CA LYS A 42 -7.33 14.83 8.45
C LYS A 42 -6.46 13.66 8.88
N GLU A 43 -5.20 13.65 8.46
CA GLU A 43 -4.24 12.64 8.86
C GLU A 43 -3.85 12.86 10.33
N SER A 44 -3.64 14.11 10.79
CA SER A 44 -3.42 14.45 12.22
C SER A 44 -4.42 13.75 13.16
N ARG A 45 -5.71 13.73 12.78
CA ARG A 45 -6.76 13.07 13.56
C ARG A 45 -6.68 11.53 13.56
N VAL A 46 -6.32 10.92 12.43
CA VAL A 46 -6.08 9.47 12.37
C VAL A 46 -4.91 9.10 13.29
N TYR A 47 -3.90 9.97 13.41
CA TYR A 47 -2.78 9.75 14.32
C TYR A 47 -3.15 9.92 15.78
N LEU A 48 -3.99 10.89 16.14
CA LEU A 48 -4.55 10.98 17.49
C LEU A 48 -5.24 9.66 17.88
N GLU A 49 -6.05 9.08 16.99
CA GLU A 49 -6.73 7.80 17.24
C GLU A 49 -5.77 6.59 17.32
N GLU A 50 -4.59 6.66 16.68
CA GLU A 50 -3.56 5.62 16.74
C GLU A 50 -2.73 5.75 18.03
N ILE A 51 -2.29 6.95 18.38
CA ILE A 51 -1.56 7.27 19.61
C ILE A 51 -2.38 6.92 20.86
N ASP A 52 -3.67 7.27 20.86
CA ASP A 52 -4.60 6.91 21.94
C ASP A 52 -4.75 5.40 22.08
N ARG A 53 -4.72 4.66 20.97
CA ARG A 53 -4.84 3.20 20.98
C ARG A 53 -3.57 2.56 21.55
N GLU A 54 -2.41 3.00 21.06
CA GLU A 54 -1.09 2.53 21.53
C GLU A 54 -0.88 2.84 23.03
N TYR A 55 -1.41 3.96 23.53
CA TYR A 55 -1.35 4.25 24.96
C TYR A 55 -2.30 3.35 25.76
N LYS A 56 -3.52 3.11 25.26
CA LYS A 56 -4.53 2.29 25.94
C LYS A 56 -4.18 0.81 25.97
N ASP A 57 -3.48 0.29 24.96
CA ASP A 57 -3.03 -1.10 24.91
C ASP A 57 -1.69 -1.33 25.62
N GLY A 58 -1.06 -0.27 26.13
CA GLY A 58 0.19 -0.33 26.90
C GLY A 58 1.46 -0.42 26.04
N THR A 59 1.33 -0.33 24.72
CA THR A 59 2.49 -0.33 23.79
C THR A 59 3.24 1.01 23.78
N LEU A 60 2.63 2.07 24.34
CA LEU A 60 3.22 3.40 24.43
C LEU A 60 3.37 3.88 25.88
N SER A 61 4.58 4.33 26.24
CA SER A 61 4.83 4.90 27.56
C SER A 61 4.11 6.24 27.73
N ALA A 62 3.84 6.65 28.98
CA ALA A 62 3.22 7.94 29.27
C ALA A 62 4.07 9.13 28.80
N GLU A 63 5.40 8.99 28.86
CA GLU A 63 6.34 10.01 28.38
C GLU A 63 6.31 10.13 26.85
N ASP A 64 6.32 8.99 26.14
CA ASP A 64 6.24 8.95 24.67
C ASP A 64 4.88 9.44 24.17
N TYR A 65 3.79 9.11 24.88
CA TYR A 65 2.45 9.60 24.60
C TYR A 65 2.39 11.13 24.65
N LYS A 66 2.92 11.72 25.73
CA LYS A 66 2.98 13.18 25.89
C LYS A 66 3.85 13.85 24.81
N ALA A 67 5.01 13.27 24.50
CA ALA A 67 5.89 13.78 23.45
C ALA A 67 5.22 13.74 22.06
N LYS A 68 4.49 12.66 21.76
CA LYS A 68 3.73 12.49 20.51
C LYS A 68 2.55 13.47 20.39
N LEU A 69 1.82 13.71 21.48
CA LEU A 69 0.76 14.72 21.52
C LEU A 69 1.31 16.12 21.32
N GLN A 70 2.36 16.49 22.05
CA GLN A 70 2.98 17.81 21.95
C GLN A 70 3.47 18.09 20.52
N TRP A 71 4.08 17.09 19.88
CA TRP A 71 4.53 17.25 18.50
C TRP A 71 3.38 17.46 17.51
N LEU A 72 2.24 16.77 17.69
CA LEU A 72 1.05 16.98 16.86
C LEU A 72 0.46 18.38 17.06
N GLU A 73 0.42 18.87 18.29
CA GLU A 73 -0.03 20.22 18.63
C GLU A 73 0.88 21.28 18.00
N ASP A 74 2.20 21.13 18.13
CA ASP A 74 3.19 22.02 17.54
C ASP A 74 3.13 22.02 16.00
N HIS A 75 2.83 20.87 15.41
CA HIS A 75 2.65 20.69 13.97
C HIS A 75 1.38 21.39 13.46
N ASP A 76 0.25 21.18 14.12
CA ASP A 76 -1.03 21.81 13.77
C ASP A 76 -1.00 23.33 13.99
N ALA A 77 -0.26 23.82 15.00
CA ALA A 77 -0.03 25.24 15.23
C ALA A 77 0.76 25.90 14.08
N LYS A 78 1.83 25.26 13.61
CA LYS A 78 2.64 25.74 12.47
C LYS A 78 1.86 25.80 11.14
N LEU A 79 0.85 24.94 10.98
CA LEU A 79 -0.07 25.01 9.83
C LEU A 79 -1.01 26.23 9.88
N GLY A 80 -1.26 26.79 11.07
CA GLY A 80 -2.12 27.96 11.26
C GLY A 80 -1.46 29.30 10.96
N GLU A 81 -0.16 29.47 11.26
CA GLU A 81 0.54 30.76 11.11
C GLU A 81 1.08 31.04 9.69
N GLY A 82 1.25 30.01 8.86
CA GLY A 82 1.90 30.14 7.54
C GLY A 82 1.00 30.50 6.37
N SER A 83 -0.32 30.63 6.56
CA SER A 83 -1.27 30.61 5.44
C SER A 83 -1.47 31.93 4.70
N ASP A 84 -1.15 33.08 5.29
CA ASP A 84 -1.54 34.38 4.68
C ASP A 84 -0.39 35.17 4.07
N VAL A 85 0.85 35.05 4.54
CA VAL A 85 2.00 35.80 3.97
C VAL A 85 2.63 35.09 2.77
N LYS A 86 2.49 33.76 2.65
CA LYS A 86 3.09 32.96 1.55
C LYS A 86 2.20 32.80 0.31
N LYS A 87 0.94 33.23 0.32
CA LYS A 87 0.01 33.09 -0.82
C LYS A 87 0.38 33.99 -2.01
N ASP A 88 0.86 35.21 -1.75
CA ASP A 88 1.04 36.21 -2.82
C ASP A 88 2.33 36.00 -3.64
N VAL A 89 3.44 35.63 -3.02
CA VAL A 89 4.70 35.34 -3.74
C VAL A 89 4.65 33.96 -4.43
N ARG A 90 3.89 33.01 -3.88
CA ARG A 90 3.66 31.69 -4.50
C ARG A 90 2.72 31.76 -5.69
N SER A 91 1.71 32.63 -5.74
CA SER A 91 0.72 32.64 -6.83
C SER A 91 1.32 33.01 -8.19
N VAL A 92 2.24 33.98 -8.24
CA VAL A 92 2.85 34.44 -9.49
C VAL A 92 3.88 33.41 -10.00
N SER A 93 4.68 32.84 -9.10
CA SER A 93 5.67 31.81 -9.45
C SER A 93 5.01 30.48 -9.84
N TRP A 94 3.93 30.09 -9.16
CA TRP A 94 3.12 28.93 -9.54
C TRP A 94 2.31 29.17 -10.82
N ALA A 95 1.87 30.39 -11.14
CA ALA A 95 1.13 30.64 -12.39
C ALA A 95 2.01 30.38 -13.63
N ILE A 96 3.28 30.80 -13.58
CA ILE A 96 4.25 30.60 -14.68
C ILE A 96 4.73 29.14 -14.74
N LEU A 97 5.03 28.54 -13.58
CA LEU A 97 5.47 27.16 -13.53
C LEU A 97 4.33 26.17 -13.88
N SER A 98 3.10 26.45 -13.43
CA SER A 98 1.93 25.62 -13.74
C SER A 98 1.53 25.71 -15.21
N THR A 99 1.70 26.84 -15.89
CA THR A 99 1.43 26.92 -17.34
C THR A 99 2.44 26.11 -18.15
N LEU A 100 3.73 26.20 -17.82
CA LEU A 100 4.77 25.40 -18.50
C LEU A 100 4.65 23.90 -18.19
N ILE A 101 4.42 23.54 -16.92
CA ILE A 101 4.15 22.14 -16.53
C ILE A 101 2.85 21.66 -17.16
N SER A 102 1.80 22.49 -17.26
CA SER A 102 0.56 22.11 -17.92
C SER A 102 0.76 21.85 -19.41
N ILE A 103 1.59 22.63 -20.11
CA ILE A 103 1.89 22.37 -21.53
C ILE A 103 2.66 21.06 -21.70
N ILE A 104 3.65 20.80 -20.84
CA ILE A 104 4.46 19.57 -20.88
C ILE A 104 3.62 18.35 -20.47
N VAL A 105 2.83 18.46 -19.40
CA VAL A 105 1.94 17.39 -18.92
C VAL A 105 0.81 17.16 -19.91
N VAL A 106 0.21 18.20 -20.51
CA VAL A 106 -0.80 18.03 -21.57
C VAL A 106 -0.16 17.42 -22.81
N GLY A 107 1.04 17.84 -23.23
CA GLY A 107 1.76 17.25 -24.36
C GLY A 107 2.15 15.79 -24.13
N ALA A 108 2.70 15.47 -22.94
CA ALA A 108 3.03 14.11 -22.52
C ALA A 108 1.78 13.26 -22.33
N PHE A 109 0.70 13.84 -21.79
CA PHE A 109 -0.61 13.20 -21.66
C PHE A 109 -1.24 12.99 -23.03
N PHE A 110 -1.09 13.89 -24.00
CA PHE A 110 -1.60 13.71 -25.36
C PHE A 110 -0.79 12.63 -26.10
N ALA A 111 0.54 12.65 -25.98
CA ALA A 111 1.42 11.62 -26.54
C ALA A 111 1.16 10.25 -25.88
N MET A 112 1.01 10.21 -24.55
CA MET A 112 0.66 9.02 -23.79
C MET A 112 -0.76 8.56 -24.12
N ARG A 113 -1.72 9.47 -24.32
CA ARG A 113 -3.10 9.15 -24.72
C ARG A 113 -3.18 8.67 -26.16
N ILE A 114 -2.35 9.17 -27.07
CA ILE A 114 -2.20 8.63 -28.42
C ILE A 114 -1.59 7.22 -28.35
N ARG A 115 -0.55 7.03 -27.53
CA ARG A 115 0.10 5.72 -27.33
C ARG A 115 -0.80 4.70 -26.63
N LEU A 116 -1.60 5.14 -25.67
CA LEU A 116 -2.63 4.35 -24.98
C LEU A 116 -3.85 4.12 -25.86
N ARG A 117 -4.21 5.03 -26.77
CA ARG A 117 -5.27 4.80 -27.78
C ARG A 117 -4.82 3.74 -28.77
N ASN A 118 -3.54 3.73 -29.16
CA ASN A 118 -2.99 2.70 -30.05
C ASN A 118 -2.91 1.32 -29.34
N ARG A 119 -2.47 1.26 -28.07
CA ARG A 119 -2.55 0.01 -27.27
C ARG A 119 -3.98 -0.42 -26.93
N SER A 120 -4.88 0.53 -26.72
CA SER A 120 -6.29 0.25 -26.52
C SER A 120 -6.94 -0.25 -27.80
N HIS A 121 -6.55 0.23 -28.98
CA HIS A 121 -7.03 -0.35 -30.24
C HIS A 121 -6.53 -1.79 -30.42
N GLU A 122 -5.30 -2.12 -30.03
CA GLU A 122 -4.79 -3.50 -30.01
C GLU A 122 -5.55 -4.38 -28.99
N GLN A 123 -5.79 -3.90 -27.76
CA GLN A 123 -6.59 -4.63 -26.76
C GLN A 123 -8.09 -4.72 -27.12
N THR A 124 -8.65 -3.70 -27.79
CA THR A 124 -10.07 -3.66 -28.20
C THR A 124 -10.31 -4.49 -29.45
N GLN A 125 -9.28 -4.67 -30.30
CA GLN A 125 -9.28 -5.65 -31.39
C GLN A 125 -9.10 -7.08 -30.87
N LEU A 126 -8.31 -7.30 -29.81
CA LEU A 126 -8.13 -8.63 -29.18
C LEU A 126 -9.30 -9.05 -28.27
N LEU A 127 -10.05 -8.11 -27.67
CA LEU A 127 -11.17 -8.40 -26.75
C LEU A 127 -12.55 -8.06 -27.32
N GLY A 128 -12.70 -7.94 -28.64
CA GLY A 128 -13.99 -7.89 -29.31
C GLY A 128 -14.95 -6.84 -28.71
N GLY A 129 -14.57 -5.57 -28.73
CA GLY A 129 -15.50 -4.43 -28.76
C GLY A 129 -16.73 -4.42 -27.83
N LYS A 130 -16.67 -5.00 -26.63
CA LYS A 130 -17.80 -4.93 -25.68
C LYS A 130 -17.74 -3.60 -24.93
N LYS A 131 -18.69 -2.69 -25.17
CA LYS A 131 -18.86 -1.48 -24.34
C LYS A 131 -19.05 -1.90 -22.88
N MET A 132 -18.06 -1.62 -22.02
CA MET A 132 -18.19 -1.84 -20.58
C MET A 132 -19.35 -1.01 -20.02
N GLY A 133 -20.28 -1.68 -19.32
CA GLY A 133 -21.39 -1.03 -18.65
C GLY A 133 -20.96 -0.13 -17.49
N MET A 134 -21.82 0.82 -17.10
CA MET A 134 -21.56 1.80 -16.04
C MET A 134 -21.18 1.14 -14.70
N ALA A 135 -21.79 -0.01 -14.39
CA ALA A 135 -21.48 -0.80 -13.18
C ALA A 135 -20.03 -1.30 -13.16
N GLU A 136 -19.48 -1.71 -14.30
CA GLU A 136 -18.11 -2.23 -14.42
C GLU A 136 -17.05 -1.12 -14.26
N ARG A 137 -17.43 0.12 -14.59
CA ARG A 137 -16.59 1.31 -14.41
C ARG A 137 -16.53 1.78 -12.95
N LEU A 138 -17.60 1.57 -12.19
CA LEU A 138 -17.72 1.95 -10.78
C LEU A 138 -17.29 0.81 -9.84
N ARG A 139 -17.03 -0.38 -10.38
CA ARG A 139 -16.59 -1.55 -9.62
C ARG A 139 -15.18 -1.34 -9.06
N ASP A 140 -14.97 -1.79 -7.84
CA ASP A 140 -13.66 -1.85 -7.20
C ASP A 140 -12.72 -2.79 -7.97
N LYS A 141 -11.54 -2.30 -8.36
CA LYS A 141 -10.57 -3.02 -9.21
C LYS A 141 -9.44 -3.68 -8.41
N ASN A 142 -9.45 -3.60 -7.07
CA ASN A 142 -8.37 -4.17 -6.26
C ASN A 142 -8.18 -5.67 -6.49
N ARG A 143 -9.28 -6.42 -6.68
CA ARG A 143 -9.21 -7.86 -7.03
C ARG A 143 -8.55 -8.09 -8.40
N ASP A 144 -8.95 -7.32 -9.40
CA ASP A 144 -8.37 -7.37 -10.75
C ASP A 144 -6.88 -7.06 -10.73
N THR A 145 -6.49 -5.97 -10.04
CA THR A 145 -5.09 -5.52 -9.92
C THR A 145 -4.21 -6.58 -9.27
N LEU A 146 -4.66 -7.18 -8.16
CA LEU A 146 -3.92 -8.25 -7.50
C LEU A 146 -3.77 -9.46 -8.43
N THR A 147 -4.84 -9.88 -9.10
CA THR A 147 -4.79 -11.00 -10.05
C THR A 147 -3.81 -10.73 -11.19
N GLN A 148 -3.81 -9.53 -11.76
CA GLN A 148 -2.88 -9.14 -12.82
C GLN A 148 -1.43 -9.13 -12.34
N SER A 149 -1.18 -8.66 -11.12
CA SER A 149 0.18 -8.61 -10.58
C SER A 149 0.74 -10.00 -10.29
N LEU A 150 -0.07 -10.90 -9.74
CA LEU A 150 0.31 -12.31 -9.54
C LEU A 150 0.71 -12.95 -10.87
N ASN A 151 -0.12 -12.80 -11.90
CA ASN A 151 0.20 -13.30 -13.24
C ASN A 151 1.45 -12.63 -13.83
N ALA A 152 1.67 -11.34 -13.59
CA ALA A 152 2.85 -10.61 -14.06
C ALA A 152 4.17 -11.11 -13.43
N ILE A 153 4.11 -11.64 -12.21
CA ILE A 153 5.27 -12.28 -11.54
C ILE A 153 5.31 -13.80 -11.77
N GLY A 154 4.53 -14.33 -12.70
CA GLY A 154 4.58 -15.74 -13.12
C GLY A 154 3.70 -16.71 -12.33
N ILE A 155 2.83 -16.20 -11.45
CA ILE A 155 1.91 -17.02 -10.65
C ILE A 155 0.59 -17.16 -11.41
N GLN A 156 0.16 -18.40 -11.65
CA GLN A 156 -1.10 -18.67 -12.33
C GLN A 156 -2.28 -18.34 -11.40
N ALA A 157 -2.90 -17.19 -11.64
CA ALA A 157 -3.97 -16.67 -10.79
C ALA A 157 -5.24 -16.35 -11.59
N THR A 158 -6.38 -16.87 -11.12
CA THR A 158 -7.68 -16.74 -11.78
C THR A 158 -8.74 -16.18 -10.81
N MET A 159 -9.49 -15.16 -11.21
CA MET A 159 -10.61 -14.67 -10.40
C MET A 159 -11.76 -15.67 -10.43
N LEU A 160 -12.24 -16.08 -9.26
CA LEU A 160 -13.39 -16.96 -9.14
C LEU A 160 -14.71 -16.18 -9.05
N ASP A 161 -15.78 -16.92 -9.34
CA ASP A 161 -17.15 -16.47 -9.09
C ASP A 161 -17.40 -16.22 -7.60
N ARG A 162 -18.29 -15.27 -7.34
CA ARG A 162 -18.63 -14.83 -5.99
C ARG A 162 -19.50 -15.86 -5.26
N GLY A 163 -19.46 -15.86 -3.94
CA GLY A 163 -20.34 -16.65 -3.07
C GLY A 163 -19.70 -17.90 -2.47
N ARG A 164 -18.38 -18.02 -2.60
CA ARG A 164 -17.60 -19.10 -2.00
C ARG A 164 -17.55 -18.99 -0.47
N ALA A 165 -17.40 -20.13 0.21
CA ALA A 165 -17.38 -20.18 1.68
C ALA A 165 -16.18 -19.41 2.26
N GLU A 166 -15.05 -19.45 1.55
CA GLU A 166 -13.80 -18.77 1.88
C GLU A 166 -13.98 -17.24 1.97
N GLU A 167 -14.97 -16.67 1.26
CA GLU A 167 -15.28 -15.23 1.35
C GLU A 167 -15.80 -14.82 2.74
N LYS A 168 -16.37 -15.77 3.48
CA LYS A 168 -16.97 -15.54 4.80
C LYS A 168 -15.97 -15.68 5.94
N ILE A 169 -14.74 -16.13 5.67
CA ILE A 169 -13.67 -16.13 6.67
C ILE A 169 -13.53 -14.70 7.18
N ARG A 170 -13.65 -14.54 8.50
CA ARG A 170 -13.63 -13.25 9.20
C ARG A 170 -14.77 -12.27 8.90
N GLU A 171 -15.87 -12.69 8.28
CA GLU A 171 -17.03 -11.84 7.96
C GLU A 171 -17.49 -10.99 9.15
N LYS A 172 -17.60 -11.60 10.34
CA LYS A 172 -18.01 -10.90 11.57
C LYS A 172 -17.09 -9.74 11.97
N THR A 173 -15.81 -9.80 11.60
CA THR A 173 -14.82 -8.76 11.90
C THR A 173 -14.66 -7.72 10.78
N MET A 174 -15.35 -7.89 9.65
CA MET A 174 -15.39 -6.89 8.57
C MET A 174 -16.31 -5.69 8.92
N GLY A 175 -17.15 -5.82 9.94
CA GLY A 175 -18.10 -4.79 10.36
C GLY A 175 -19.16 -4.49 9.29
N ILE A 176 -19.99 -3.47 9.52
CA ILE A 176 -21.11 -3.12 8.63
C ILE A 176 -20.62 -2.58 7.26
N PHE A 177 -19.41 -2.02 7.22
CA PHE A 177 -18.87 -1.34 6.04
C PHE A 177 -17.85 -2.16 5.25
N GLY A 178 -17.44 -3.31 5.77
CA GLY A 178 -16.50 -4.19 5.12
C GLY A 178 -17.19 -5.24 4.25
N SER A 179 -16.57 -5.61 3.15
CA SER A 179 -17.04 -6.71 2.31
C SER A 179 -15.91 -7.37 1.53
N SER A 180 -16.05 -8.68 1.32
CA SER A 180 -15.28 -9.41 0.32
C SER A 180 -15.52 -8.81 -1.08
N LEU A 181 -14.45 -8.64 -1.84
CA LEU A 181 -14.46 -8.35 -3.28
C LEU A 181 -14.39 -9.64 -4.11
N GLY A 182 -14.10 -10.79 -3.48
CA GLY A 182 -14.11 -12.13 -4.07
C GLY A 182 -12.77 -12.84 -3.96
N ILE A 183 -12.81 -14.12 -4.33
CA ILE A 183 -11.65 -15.01 -4.28
C ILE A 183 -10.86 -14.97 -5.59
N ILE A 184 -9.54 -15.01 -5.46
CA ILE A 184 -8.58 -15.32 -6.51
C ILE A 184 -8.07 -16.74 -6.22
N GLN A 185 -8.22 -17.65 -7.17
CA GLN A 185 -7.60 -18.97 -7.14
C GLN A 185 -6.15 -18.86 -7.62
N VAL A 186 -5.27 -19.61 -6.98
CA VAL A 186 -3.86 -19.76 -7.38
C VAL A 186 -3.61 -21.23 -7.63
N ASP A 187 -3.16 -21.56 -8.83
CA ASP A 187 -3.03 -22.96 -9.25
C ASP A 187 -1.65 -23.54 -8.87
N GLY A 188 -1.65 -24.76 -8.34
CA GLY A 188 -0.42 -25.51 -8.03
C GLY A 188 0.40 -24.97 -6.85
N ASP A 189 -0.20 -24.11 -6.02
CA ASP A 189 0.49 -23.41 -4.95
C ASP A 189 0.00 -23.85 -3.55
N ARG A 190 0.85 -23.70 -2.53
CA ARG A 190 0.52 -23.93 -1.11
C ARG A 190 -0.48 -22.91 -0.58
N ILE A 191 -0.60 -21.78 -1.25
CA ILE A 191 -1.58 -20.73 -1.02
C ILE A 191 -2.62 -20.80 -2.16
N PRO A 192 -3.54 -21.78 -2.18
CA PRO A 192 -4.42 -22.05 -3.31
C PRO A 192 -5.46 -20.95 -3.57
N TRP A 193 -5.66 -20.04 -2.62
CA TRP A 193 -6.61 -18.96 -2.78
C TRP A 193 -6.25 -17.71 -1.98
N ILE A 194 -6.72 -16.57 -2.48
CA ILE A 194 -6.59 -15.26 -1.85
C ILE A 194 -7.94 -14.57 -1.85
N ASN A 195 -8.45 -14.19 -0.68
CA ASN A 195 -9.63 -13.35 -0.56
C ASN A 195 -9.22 -11.87 -0.51
N VAL A 196 -9.78 -11.06 -1.41
CA VAL A 196 -9.58 -9.61 -1.38
C VAL A 196 -10.72 -8.97 -0.61
N VAL A 197 -10.42 -8.36 0.52
CA VAL A 197 -11.42 -7.76 1.40
C VAL A 197 -11.24 -6.25 1.43
N ARG A 198 -12.34 -5.52 1.24
CA ARG A 198 -12.39 -4.09 1.57
C ARG A 198 -12.94 -3.95 2.97
N LEU A 199 -12.13 -3.49 3.92
CA LEU A 199 -12.56 -3.27 5.30
C LEU A 199 -13.32 -1.97 5.47
N ARG A 200 -12.93 -0.92 4.72
CA ARG A 200 -13.57 0.39 4.77
C ARG A 200 -13.40 1.11 3.43
N ARG A 201 -14.43 1.84 3.00
CA ARG A 201 -14.33 2.78 1.87
C ARG A 201 -13.65 4.07 2.30
N GLN A 202 -13.02 4.74 1.33
CA GLN A 202 -12.55 6.10 1.56
C GLN A 202 -13.76 7.00 1.82
N ASP A 203 -13.66 7.79 2.89
CA ASP A 203 -14.68 8.77 3.26
C ASP A 203 -14.02 10.06 3.77
N LYS A 204 -14.82 11.00 4.27
CA LYS A 204 -14.33 12.26 4.86
C LYS A 204 -13.44 12.05 6.10
N ASN A 205 -13.50 10.90 6.74
CA ASN A 205 -12.86 10.58 8.01
C ASN A 205 -11.63 9.69 7.90
N GLY A 206 -11.36 9.05 6.75
CA GLY A 206 -10.14 8.24 6.59
C GLY A 206 -9.94 7.69 5.18
N PRO A 207 -8.75 7.12 4.91
CA PRO A 207 -8.47 6.43 3.67
C PRO A 207 -9.26 5.11 3.58
N ALA A 208 -9.39 4.59 2.35
CA ALA A 208 -9.88 3.22 2.17
C ALA A 208 -8.90 2.23 2.82
N LYS A 209 -9.42 1.13 3.37
CA LYS A 209 -8.61 0.10 4.00
C LYS A 209 -8.95 -1.25 3.38
N TYR A 210 -7.91 -1.98 2.98
CA TYR A 210 -8.03 -3.27 2.33
C TYR A 210 -7.23 -4.32 3.08
N ARG A 211 -7.57 -5.57 2.83
CA ARG A 211 -6.88 -6.73 3.34
C ARG A 211 -6.81 -7.80 2.26
N ALA A 212 -5.62 -8.35 2.03
CA ALA A 212 -5.45 -9.60 1.31
C ALA A 212 -5.38 -10.72 2.34
N VAL A 213 -6.22 -11.75 2.18
CA VAL A 213 -6.25 -12.93 3.06
C VAL A 213 -5.77 -14.12 2.24
N PHE A 214 -4.56 -14.58 2.52
CA PHE A 214 -3.90 -15.72 1.88
C PHE A 214 -4.26 -16.99 2.63
N GLY A 215 -4.98 -17.91 2.00
CA GLY A 215 -5.40 -19.16 2.63
C GLY A 215 -4.36 -20.25 2.47
N ILE A 216 -3.96 -20.88 3.58
CA ILE A 216 -2.97 -21.94 3.64
C ILE A 216 -3.63 -23.17 4.29
N PRO A 217 -4.11 -24.15 3.51
CA PRO A 217 -4.69 -25.36 4.06
C PRO A 217 -3.69 -26.12 4.91
N ASP A 218 -4.13 -26.56 6.09
CA ASP A 218 -3.32 -27.41 6.96
C ASP A 218 -4.23 -28.49 7.57
N PRO A 219 -4.31 -29.69 6.96
CA PRO A 219 -5.22 -30.76 7.40
C PRO A 219 -4.83 -31.34 8.75
N THR A 220 -3.64 -31.01 9.24
CA THR A 220 -3.11 -31.53 10.50
C THR A 220 -3.56 -30.72 11.72
N LEU A 221 -4.14 -29.53 11.51
CA LEU A 221 -4.76 -28.75 12.58
C LEU A 221 -6.03 -29.46 13.08
N PRO A 222 -6.22 -29.58 14.41
CA PRO A 222 -7.45 -30.17 14.96
C PRO A 222 -8.70 -29.38 14.57
N VAL A 223 -9.79 -30.06 14.21
CA VAL A 223 -11.01 -29.45 13.63
C VAL A 223 -11.76 -28.46 14.57
N GLY A 224 -11.38 -28.38 15.85
CA GLY A 224 -12.01 -27.51 16.84
C GLY A 224 -11.06 -26.88 17.85
N HIS A 225 -9.80 -26.67 17.49
CA HIS A 225 -8.80 -26.02 18.36
C HIS A 225 -9.21 -24.58 18.75
N HIS A 226 -8.54 -24.02 19.76
CA HIS A 226 -8.72 -22.61 20.10
C HIS A 226 -8.13 -21.72 18.99
N PRO A 227 -8.77 -20.60 18.61
CA PRO A 227 -8.21 -19.71 17.60
C PRO A 227 -6.80 -19.24 17.99
N LEU A 228 -5.87 -19.41 17.06
CA LEU A 228 -4.48 -18.98 17.17
C LEU A 228 -4.33 -17.68 16.39
N GLU A 229 -3.56 -16.74 16.95
CA GLU A 229 -3.32 -15.43 16.36
C GLU A 229 -1.90 -14.96 16.66
N ILE A 230 -1.23 -14.50 15.61
CA ILE A 230 0.03 -13.78 15.65
C ILE A 230 -0.16 -12.48 14.87
N LYS A 231 0.26 -11.35 15.39
CA LYS A 231 0.15 -10.06 14.70
C LYS A 231 1.42 -9.24 14.86
N THR A 232 1.77 -8.48 13.83
CA THR A 232 2.89 -7.54 13.89
C THR A 232 2.50 -6.29 14.67
N VAL A 233 3.44 -5.76 15.44
CA VAL A 233 3.39 -4.43 16.01
C VAL A 233 4.66 -3.68 15.57
N ARG A 234 4.45 -2.58 14.87
CA ARG A 234 5.52 -1.80 14.25
C ARG A 234 5.87 -0.61 15.13
N LYS A 235 7.16 -0.49 15.50
CA LYS A 235 7.70 0.69 16.16
C LYS A 235 8.25 1.65 15.10
N LYS A 236 7.73 2.88 15.09
CA LYS A 236 8.15 3.94 14.16
C LYS A 236 9.13 4.88 14.86
N SER A 237 10.10 5.44 14.13
CA SER A 237 10.94 6.52 14.70
C SER A 237 10.08 7.74 14.97
N PHE A 238 10.43 8.49 16.01
CA PHE A 238 9.85 9.81 16.24
C PHE A 238 10.39 10.82 15.22
N PRO A 239 9.56 11.73 14.66
CA PRO A 239 8.11 11.86 14.87
C PRO A 239 7.30 10.86 14.03
N LEU A 240 6.07 10.52 14.47
CA LEU A 240 5.11 9.43 14.10
C LEU A 240 4.98 8.94 12.63
N PHE A 241 5.61 9.61 11.68
CA PHE A 241 5.75 9.29 10.25
C PHE A 241 7.13 8.73 9.92
N GLY A 242 7.94 8.57 10.97
CA GLY A 242 9.28 8.07 10.87
C GLY A 242 9.30 6.66 10.31
N LYS A 243 10.42 6.34 9.70
CA LYS A 243 10.74 5.00 9.22
C LYS A 243 10.39 3.97 10.30
N VAL A 244 9.80 2.84 9.91
CA VAL A 244 9.63 1.71 10.82
C VAL A 244 11.02 1.28 11.29
N ILE A 245 11.34 1.57 12.54
CA ILE A 245 12.65 1.26 13.12
C ILE A 245 12.69 -0.18 13.61
N ASP A 246 11.57 -0.70 14.06
CA ASP A 246 11.49 -2.03 14.66
C ASP A 246 10.13 -2.69 14.44
N VAL A 247 10.11 -4.02 14.47
CA VAL A 247 8.92 -4.86 14.31
C VAL A 247 8.99 -5.94 15.37
N HIS A 248 8.01 -6.00 16.25
CA HIS A 248 7.83 -7.14 17.15
C HIS A 248 6.52 -7.86 16.82
N TRP A 249 6.44 -9.12 17.24
CA TRP A 249 5.29 -9.96 17.00
C TRP A 249 4.60 -10.27 18.32
N GLU A 250 3.30 -10.02 18.37
CA GLU A 250 2.45 -10.40 19.50
C GLU A 250 1.71 -11.68 19.16
N ALA A 251 1.71 -12.63 20.09
CA ALA A 251 0.92 -13.85 19.99
C ALA A 251 0.47 -14.32 21.38
N ARG A 252 -0.47 -15.28 21.41
CA ARG A 252 -0.75 -16.04 22.63
C ARG A 252 0.38 -17.04 22.90
N ASP A 253 0.62 -17.37 24.18
CA ASP A 253 1.79 -18.14 24.66
C ASP A 253 2.11 -19.41 23.84
N ALA A 254 1.10 -20.14 23.38
CA ALA A 254 1.24 -21.36 22.55
C ALA A 254 1.99 -21.15 21.21
N LEU A 255 2.22 -19.91 20.79
CA LEU A 255 2.87 -19.54 19.53
C LEU A 255 4.25 -18.90 19.73
N ALA A 256 4.79 -18.91 20.95
CA ALA A 256 6.10 -18.33 21.24
C ALA A 256 7.24 -18.83 20.33
N PRO A 257 7.33 -20.14 19.96
CA PRO A 257 8.34 -20.60 19.01
C PRO A 257 8.22 -19.94 17.64
N LEU A 258 6.99 -19.79 17.13
CA LEU A 258 6.72 -19.20 15.83
C LEU A 258 6.96 -17.68 15.83
N VAL A 259 6.64 -17.00 16.93
CA VAL A 259 7.02 -15.59 17.17
C VAL A 259 8.53 -15.42 17.10
N ASN A 260 9.30 -16.31 17.76
CA ASN A 260 10.75 -16.25 17.71
C ASN A 260 11.29 -16.43 16.28
N VAL A 261 10.76 -17.39 15.51
CA VAL A 261 11.14 -17.59 14.10
C VAL A 261 10.86 -16.35 13.27
N PHE A 262 9.66 -15.76 13.36
CA PHE A 262 9.33 -14.54 12.61
C PHE A 262 10.18 -13.32 13.02
N SER A 263 10.57 -13.25 14.29
CA SER A 263 11.35 -12.13 14.84
C SER A 263 12.84 -12.21 14.49
N GLN A 264 13.33 -13.36 14.02
CA GLN A 264 14.71 -13.57 13.59
C GLN A 264 14.87 -13.56 12.06
N ASP A 265 13.76 -13.54 11.32
CA ASP A 265 13.79 -13.63 9.86
C ASP A 265 13.81 -12.25 9.19
N GLU A 266 15.00 -11.83 8.74
CA GLU A 266 15.18 -10.50 8.13
C GLU A 266 14.28 -10.24 6.92
N ALA A 267 13.98 -11.27 6.11
CA ALA A 267 13.13 -11.10 4.93
C ALA A 267 11.68 -10.79 5.35
N ILE A 268 11.18 -11.48 6.37
CA ILE A 268 9.86 -11.22 6.95
C ILE A 268 9.83 -9.84 7.61
N ILE A 269 10.85 -9.48 8.40
CA ILE A 269 10.92 -8.17 9.08
C ILE A 269 10.90 -7.03 8.07
N ASN A 270 11.74 -7.09 7.03
CA ASN A 270 11.80 -6.06 5.99
C ASN A 270 10.48 -5.99 5.22
N PHE A 271 9.87 -7.13 4.91
CA PHE A 271 8.57 -7.16 4.27
C PHE A 271 7.48 -6.47 5.10
N VAL A 272 7.43 -6.69 6.42
CA VAL A 272 6.49 -5.99 7.32
C VAL A 272 6.77 -4.49 7.37
N LYS A 273 8.04 -4.08 7.40
CA LYS A 273 8.43 -2.66 7.38
C LYS A 273 7.93 -1.96 6.12
N ASP A 274 8.03 -2.63 4.97
CA ASP A 274 7.69 -2.06 3.67
C ASP A 274 6.19 -2.09 3.37
N VAL A 275 5.52 -3.18 3.72
CA VAL A 275 4.15 -3.45 3.25
C VAL A 275 3.08 -3.02 4.24
N GLY A 276 3.31 -3.20 5.54
CA GLY A 276 2.30 -2.88 6.55
C GLY A 276 2.09 -4.01 7.55
N ASP A 277 0.97 -3.92 8.27
CA ASP A 277 0.64 -4.86 9.33
C ASP A 277 0.29 -6.22 8.75
N ILE A 278 0.89 -7.27 9.32
CA ILE A 278 0.63 -8.66 9.00
C ILE A 278 0.03 -9.34 10.21
N ALA A 279 -0.98 -10.17 9.98
CA ALA A 279 -1.49 -11.08 10.98
C ALA A 279 -1.57 -12.50 10.41
N VAL A 280 -1.38 -13.49 11.29
CA VAL A 280 -1.50 -14.91 10.98
C VAL A 280 -2.55 -15.48 11.92
N HIS A 281 -3.54 -16.17 11.38
CA HIS A 281 -4.68 -16.68 12.14
C HIS A 281 -5.00 -18.13 11.78
N THR A 282 -5.59 -18.85 12.73
CA THR A 282 -6.43 -20.01 12.42
C THR A 282 -7.90 -19.69 12.60
N HIS A 283 -8.77 -20.40 11.86
CA HIS A 283 -10.22 -20.19 11.90
C HIS A 283 -10.97 -21.49 12.21
N PRO A 284 -10.97 -21.95 13.48
CA PRO A 284 -11.65 -23.17 13.88
C PRO A 284 -13.11 -23.19 13.40
N ARG A 285 -13.54 -24.33 12.84
CA ARG A 285 -14.90 -24.56 12.29
C ARG A 285 -15.28 -23.74 11.05
N GLN A 286 -14.36 -22.94 10.48
CA GLN A 286 -14.59 -22.20 9.23
C GLN A 286 -13.59 -22.59 8.15
N PHE A 287 -12.33 -22.79 8.52
CA PHE A 287 -11.26 -23.15 7.61
C PHE A 287 -10.22 -24.00 8.34
N GLN A 288 -9.91 -25.18 7.80
CA GLN A 288 -8.89 -26.07 8.35
C GLN A 288 -7.53 -25.68 7.79
N GLY A 289 -6.93 -24.67 8.41
CA GLY A 289 -5.67 -24.10 7.96
C GLY A 289 -5.36 -22.77 8.62
N TRP A 290 -4.34 -22.13 8.06
CA TRP A 290 -3.86 -20.81 8.45
C TRP A 290 -4.27 -19.76 7.42
N THR A 291 -4.45 -18.53 7.86
CA THR A 291 -4.49 -17.39 6.94
C THR A 291 -3.40 -16.41 7.29
N VAL A 292 -2.66 -15.95 6.27
CA VAL A 292 -1.82 -14.76 6.39
C VAL A 292 -2.64 -13.57 5.89
N GLU A 293 -2.71 -12.51 6.67
CA GLU A 293 -3.50 -11.31 6.40
C GLU A 293 -2.59 -10.10 6.28
N VAL A 294 -2.56 -9.47 5.11
CA VAL A 294 -1.81 -8.24 4.87
C VAL A 294 -2.78 -7.09 4.77
N THR A 295 -2.67 -6.12 5.67
CA THR A 295 -3.59 -4.99 5.76
C THR A 295 -2.93 -3.70 5.29
N THR A 296 -3.55 -3.03 4.32
CA THR A 296 -2.99 -1.86 3.64
C THR A 296 -4.00 -0.72 3.51
N LEU A 297 -3.50 0.50 3.37
CA LEU A 297 -4.30 1.71 3.10
C LEU A 297 -4.37 1.97 1.59
N HIS A 298 -5.47 2.60 1.15
CA HIS A 298 -5.77 3.03 -0.22
C HIS A 298 -5.98 1.92 -1.26
N LYS A 299 -5.18 0.86 -1.23
CA LYS A 299 -5.22 -0.28 -2.17
C LYS A 299 -4.93 -1.58 -1.44
N VAL A 300 -5.32 -2.71 -2.01
CA VAL A 300 -4.91 -4.03 -1.52
C VAL A 300 -3.42 -4.24 -1.76
N PHE A 301 -2.74 -4.93 -0.84
CA PHE A 301 -1.40 -5.44 -1.09
C PHE A 301 -1.36 -6.21 -2.41
N THR A 302 -0.36 -5.90 -3.20
CA THR A 302 -0.18 -6.42 -4.55
C THR A 302 1.32 -6.69 -4.72
N PRO A 303 1.75 -7.97 -4.83
CA PRO A 303 3.17 -8.28 -4.97
C PRO A 303 3.66 -7.78 -6.33
N VAL A 304 4.61 -6.86 -6.33
CA VAL A 304 5.18 -6.26 -7.55
C VAL A 304 6.45 -6.96 -8.01
N VAL A 305 7.10 -7.68 -7.10
CA VAL A 305 8.28 -8.51 -7.34
C VAL A 305 8.06 -9.90 -6.75
N PHE A 306 8.69 -10.90 -7.36
CA PHE A 306 8.56 -12.30 -6.94
C PHE A 306 8.98 -12.50 -5.47
N ASP A 307 9.99 -11.78 -5.00
CA ASP A 307 10.48 -11.87 -3.62
C ASP A 307 9.39 -11.57 -2.57
N GLN A 308 8.47 -10.64 -2.85
CA GLN A 308 7.35 -10.34 -1.95
C GLN A 308 6.38 -11.53 -1.84
N TRP A 309 6.17 -12.26 -2.93
CA TRP A 309 5.40 -13.51 -2.91
C TRP A 309 6.14 -14.60 -2.13
N GLN A 310 7.46 -14.70 -2.31
CA GLN A 310 8.29 -15.66 -1.58
C GLN A 310 8.29 -15.44 -0.08
N VAL A 311 8.18 -14.21 0.40
CA VAL A 311 8.03 -13.95 1.84
C VAL A 311 6.71 -14.51 2.39
N ILE A 312 5.59 -14.39 1.66
CA ILE A 312 4.32 -15.01 2.08
C ILE A 312 4.44 -16.53 2.10
N HIS A 313 5.13 -17.13 1.11
CA HIS A 313 5.45 -18.56 1.10
C HIS A 313 6.28 -18.98 2.31
N LYS A 314 7.31 -18.22 2.65
CA LYS A 314 8.17 -18.47 3.80
C LYS A 314 7.39 -18.45 5.11
N ILE A 315 6.46 -17.50 5.27
CA ILE A 315 5.52 -17.47 6.40
C ILE A 315 4.64 -18.73 6.37
N ALA A 316 4.12 -19.13 5.21
CA ALA A 316 3.31 -20.34 5.06
C ALA A 316 4.08 -21.63 5.43
N GLU A 317 5.37 -21.71 5.13
CA GLU A 317 6.22 -22.83 5.52
C GLU A 317 6.42 -22.89 7.03
N TYR A 318 6.73 -21.75 7.67
CA TYR A 318 6.91 -21.70 9.12
C TYR A 318 5.66 -22.04 9.90
N VAL A 319 4.48 -21.58 9.47
CA VAL A 319 3.22 -21.91 10.18
C VAL A 319 2.88 -23.40 10.07
N ILE A 320 3.18 -24.04 8.94
CA ILE A 320 2.95 -25.49 8.75
C ILE A 320 3.97 -26.31 9.53
N ALA A 321 5.22 -25.86 9.58
CA ALA A 321 6.31 -26.51 10.31
C ALA A 321 6.25 -26.29 11.82
N SER A 322 5.41 -25.36 12.30
CA SER A 322 5.31 -25.05 13.73
C SER A 322 4.90 -26.29 14.54
N PRO A 323 5.59 -26.58 15.66
CA PRO A 323 5.16 -27.57 16.63
C PRO A 323 3.74 -27.27 17.13
N ARG A 324 3.01 -28.32 17.52
CA ARG A 324 1.59 -28.27 17.89
C ARG A 324 1.32 -28.67 19.34
N ASP A 325 2.37 -28.70 20.16
CA ASP A 325 2.38 -29.19 21.54
C ASP A 325 2.38 -28.02 22.54
#